data_AF-A0A934QC11-F1
#
_entry.id   AF-A0A934QC11-F1
#
_cell.length_a   1.000
_cell.length_b   1.000
_cell.length_c   1.000
_cell.angle_alpha   90.00
_cell.angle_beta   90.00
_cell.angle_gamma   90.00
#
_symmetry.space_group_name_H-M   'P 1'
#
loop_
_entity.id
_entity.type
_entity.pdbx_description
1 polymer ?
#
loop_
_entity_poly.entity_id
_entity_poly.type
_entity_poly.pdbx_seq_one_letter_code
_entity_poly.pdbx_strand_id
1 'polypeptide(L)'
;MTAGMVVFSGDGGVVFHDAAGEEIGGFAAPWAKDAKNRPVPTRFDIDGQRVHQVIDTSNLTPADFPVVADPPVYVNYTRTSGTLTSYKPNGKYACV
;
A
#
# COMPACT_ATOMS: atom_id res chain seq x y z
N MET A 1 -12.40 16.56 13.88
CA MET A 1 -12.44 15.59 12.77
C MET A 1 -11.08 14.91 12.77
N THR A 2 -10.99 13.67 13.23
CA THR A 2 -9.71 12.94 13.27
C THR A 2 -9.45 12.43 11.86
N ALA A 3 -8.39 12.91 11.21
CA ALA A 3 -8.01 12.42 9.89
C ALA A 3 -7.33 11.05 10.03
N GLY A 4 -7.41 10.21 8.99
CA GLY A 4 -6.58 9.02 8.90
C GLY A 4 -5.09 9.39 8.92
N MET A 5 -4.24 8.45 9.31
CA MET A 5 -2.82 8.69 9.57
C MET A 5 -1.95 7.70 8.80
N VAL A 6 -0.78 8.17 8.36
CA VAL A 6 0.28 7.38 7.73
C VAL A 6 1.47 7.36 8.67
N VAL A 7 1.98 6.18 9.03
CA VAL A 7 3.11 6.02 9.97
C VAL A 7 4.20 5.11 9.42
N PHE A 8 5.46 5.41 9.75
CA PHE A 8 6.56 4.50 9.47
C PHE A 8 6.54 3.31 10.42
N SER A 9 6.78 2.12 9.87
CA SER A 9 7.09 0.92 10.62
C SER A 9 8.59 0.87 10.94
N GLY A 10 8.97 0.11 11.99
CA GLY A 10 10.37 -0.01 12.44
C GLY A 10 11.32 -0.66 11.42
N ASP A 11 10.78 -1.34 10.40
CA ASP A 11 11.53 -1.94 9.29
C ASP A 11 11.64 -1.03 8.05
N GLY A 12 11.12 0.21 8.13
CA GLY A 12 11.11 1.17 7.03
C GLY A 12 9.90 1.06 6.10
N GLY A 13 8.95 0.16 6.39
CA GLY A 13 7.63 0.14 5.76
C GLY A 13 6.73 1.28 6.21
N VAL A 14 5.49 1.30 5.72
CA VAL A 14 4.48 2.31 6.05
C VAL A 14 3.15 1.64 6.37
N VAL A 15 2.48 2.08 7.42
CA VAL A 15 1.17 1.58 7.86
C VAL A 15 0.13 2.71 7.78
N PHE A 16 -1.08 2.37 7.33
CA PHE A 16 -2.21 3.27 7.20
C PHE A 16 -3.23 3.00 8.29
N HIS A 17 -3.64 4.06 8.98
CA HIS A 17 -4.71 4.03 9.98
C HIS A 17 -5.90 4.87 9.55
N ASP A 18 -7.11 4.40 9.85
CA ASP A 18 -8.32 5.18 9.68
C ASP A 18 -8.49 6.26 10.78
N ALA A 19 -9.60 6.99 10.75
CA ALA A 19 -9.91 8.05 11.72
C ALA A 19 -10.12 7.53 13.16
N ALA A 20 -10.41 6.24 13.33
CA ALA A 20 -10.55 5.57 14.62
C ALA A 20 -9.22 5.01 15.15
N GLY A 21 -8.16 5.05 14.33
CA GLY A 21 -6.83 4.52 14.65
C GLY A 21 -6.65 3.06 14.26
N GLU A 22 -7.61 2.45 13.56
CA GLU A 22 -7.49 1.06 13.13
C GLU A 22 -6.64 0.94 11.88
N GLU A 23 -5.76 -0.07 11.84
CA GLU A 23 -4.93 -0.35 10.68
C GLU A 23 -5.78 -0.87 9.51
N ILE A 24 -5.71 -0.18 8.37
CA ILE A 24 -6.44 -0.53 7.16
C ILE A 24 -5.55 -1.12 6.06
N GLY A 25 -4.23 -1.07 6.23
CA GLY A 25 -3.27 -1.63 5.30
C GLY A 25 -1.89 -1.00 5.41
N GLY A 26 -1.01 -1.31 4.47
CA GLY A 26 0.33 -0.78 4.46
C GLY A 26 1.18 -1.20 3.27
N PHE A 27 2.38 -0.66 3.25
CA PHE A 27 3.50 -1.06 2.41
C PHE A 27 4.58 -1.70 3.28
N ALA A 28 5.06 -2.88 2.91
CA ALA A 28 6.24 -3.45 3.54
C ALA A 28 7.48 -2.61 3.22
N ALA A 29 8.60 -2.89 3.89
CA ALA A 29 9.87 -2.20 3.64
C ALA A 29 10.19 -2.05 2.13
N PRO A 30 10.60 -0.85 1.68
CA PRO A 30 10.75 -0.57 0.27
C PRO A 30 11.92 -1.36 -0.31
N TRP A 31 11.74 -1.85 -1.54
CA TRP A 31 12.84 -2.42 -2.31
C TRP A 31 12.82 -1.89 -3.74
N ALA A 32 14.00 -1.81 -4.33
CA ALA A 32 14.20 -1.50 -5.74
C ALA A 32 15.38 -2.32 -6.27
N LYS A 33 15.32 -2.70 -7.54
CA LYS A 33 16.37 -3.46 -8.21
C LYS A 33 16.61 -2.96 -9.63
N ASP A 34 17.86 -3.03 -10.06
CA ASP A 34 18.27 -2.65 -11.41
C ASP A 34 18.07 -3.79 -12.44
N ALA A 35 18.42 -3.56 -13.70
CA ALA A 35 18.31 -4.53 -14.79
C ALA A 35 19.15 -5.80 -14.59
N LYS A 36 20.14 -5.76 -13.69
CA LYS A 36 21.02 -6.87 -13.31
C LYS A 36 20.58 -7.51 -12.00
N ASN A 37 19.38 -7.17 -11.50
CA ASN A 37 18.80 -7.65 -10.25
C ASN A 37 19.61 -7.27 -9.00
N ARG A 38 20.44 -6.23 -9.06
CA ARG A 38 21.19 -5.70 -7.92
C ARG A 38 20.31 -4.71 -7.13
N PRO A 39 20.44 -4.66 -5.79
CA PRO A 39 19.65 -3.74 -4.99
C PRO A 39 20.03 -2.29 -5.30
N VAL A 40 19.00 -1.44 -5.42
CA VAL A 40 19.15 0.01 -5.56
C VAL A 40 18.67 0.64 -4.24
N PRO A 41 19.46 1.53 -3.59
CA PRO A 41 19.04 2.18 -2.36
C PRO A 41 17.72 2.92 -2.55
N THR A 42 16.78 2.68 -1.63
CA THR A 42 15.45 3.27 -1.69
C THR A 42 14.90 3.51 -0.28
N ARG A 43 13.98 4.45 -0.16
CA ARG A 43 13.24 4.73 1.08
C ARG A 43 11.84 5.23 0.74
N PHE A 44 10.94 5.16 1.71
CA PHE A 44 9.71 5.95 1.63
C PHE A 44 9.92 7.36 2.20
N ASP A 45 9.14 8.30 1.67
CA ASP A 45 8.94 9.64 2.17
C ASP A 45 7.44 9.94 2.23
N ILE A 46 6.99 10.66 3.26
CA ILE A 46 5.56 10.91 3.50
C ILE A 46 5.29 12.40 3.35
N ASP A 47 4.44 12.75 2.38
CA ASP A 47 3.94 14.11 2.17
C ASP A 47 2.42 14.15 2.39
N GLY A 48 2.03 14.47 3.63
CA GLY A 48 0.63 14.46 4.06
C GLY A 48 0.01 13.07 3.97
N GLN A 49 -0.84 12.86 2.96
CA GLN A 49 -1.51 11.57 2.68
C GLN A 49 -0.87 10.82 1.50
N ARG A 50 0.25 11.29 0.98
CA ARG A 50 0.99 10.64 -0.11
C ARG A 50 2.22 9.94 0.44
N VAL A 51 2.43 8.71 -0.01
CA VAL A 51 3.68 7.98 0.20
C VAL A 51 4.44 7.97 -1.11
N HIS A 52 5.66 8.49 -1.08
CA HIS A 52 6.58 8.48 -2.20
C HIS A 52 7.67 7.44 -1.95
N GLN A 53 7.89 6.53 -2.89
CA GLN A 53 9.12 5.73 -2.89
C GLN A 53 10.20 6.53 -3.62
N VAL A 54 11.25 6.91 -2.90
CA VAL A 54 12.42 7.59 -3.44
C VAL A 54 13.47 6.54 -3.77
N ILE A 55 13.96 6.53 -5.01
CA ILE A 55 15.00 5.63 -5.50
C ILE A 55 16.26 6.46 -5.73
N ASP A 56 17.37 6.08 -5.11
CA ASP A 56 18.65 6.75 -5.33
C ASP A 56 19.32 6.22 -6.60
N THR A 57 19.39 7.07 -7.62
CA THR A 57 19.98 6.74 -8.92
C THR A 57 21.38 7.33 -9.11
N SER A 58 21.97 7.97 -8.09
CA SER A 58 23.23 8.71 -8.22
C SER A 58 24.40 7.86 -8.72
N ASN A 59 24.37 6.56 -8.45
CA ASN A 59 25.42 5.59 -8.81
C ASN A 59 25.02 4.69 -10.00
N LEU A 60 23.91 4.98 -10.69
CA LEU A 60 23.44 4.19 -11.82
C LEU A 60 23.91 4.77 -13.15
N THR A 61 24.18 3.89 -14.10
CA THR A 61 24.47 4.21 -15.50
C THR A 61 23.28 3.83 -16.39
N PRO A 62 23.22 4.29 -17.66
CA PRO A 62 22.14 3.88 -18.58
C PRO A 62 21.98 2.36 -18.74
N ALA A 63 23.05 1.59 -18.57
CA ALA A 63 23.04 0.12 -18.68
C ALA A 63 22.45 -0.60 -17.45
N ASP A 64 22.13 0.14 -16.38
CA ASP A 64 21.52 -0.41 -15.16
C ASP A 64 19.99 -0.26 -15.19
N PHE A 65 19.43 0.47 -16.16
CA PHE A 65 17.99 0.58 -16.37
C PHE A 65 17.43 -0.56 -17.22
N PRO A 66 16.15 -0.97 -17.02
CA PRO A 66 15.17 -0.37 -16.11
C PRO A 66 15.44 -0.70 -14.63
N VAL A 67 15.02 0.22 -13.75
CA VAL A 67 14.90 -0.04 -12.32
C VAL A 67 13.45 -0.41 -12.01
N VAL A 68 13.25 -1.52 -11.30
CA VAL A 68 11.95 -1.98 -10.81
C VAL A 68 11.86 -1.72 -9.32
N ALA A 69 10.77 -1.08 -8.90
CA ALA A 69 10.42 -0.87 -7.51
C ALA A 69 8.99 -1.40 -7.31
N ASP A 70 8.85 -2.46 -6.51
CA ASP A 70 7.57 -3.16 -6.31
C ASP A 70 7.43 -3.62 -4.85
N PRO A 71 7.41 -2.69 -3.88
CA PRO A 71 7.23 -3.03 -2.49
C PRO A 71 5.89 -3.76 -2.28
N PRO A 72 5.86 -4.84 -1.49
CA PRO A 72 4.61 -5.54 -1.19
C PRO A 72 3.59 -4.60 -0.55
N VAL A 73 2.36 -4.66 -1.06
CA VAL A 73 1.21 -3.90 -0.56
C VAL A 73 0.21 -4.87 0.07
N TYR A 74 -0.38 -4.49 1.19
CA TYR A 74 -1.47 -5.23 1.80
C TYR A 74 -2.56 -4.29 2.30
N VAL A 75 -3.78 -4.81 2.38
CA VAL A 75 -4.92 -4.10 2.96
C VAL A 75 -5.75 -5.08 3.79
N ASN A 76 -6.36 -4.56 4.84
CA ASN A 76 -7.25 -5.32 5.70
C ASN A 76 -8.66 -5.25 5.13
N TYR A 77 -9.31 -6.41 4.97
CA TYR A 77 -10.70 -6.48 4.51
C TYR A 77 -11.58 -7.02 5.62
N THR A 78 -12.61 -6.28 6.00
CA THR A 78 -13.68 -6.79 6.85
C THR A 78 -14.66 -7.57 5.99
N ARG A 79 -14.69 -8.90 6.15
CA ARG A 79 -15.72 -9.73 5.51
C ARG A 79 -17.06 -9.47 6.20
N THR A 80 -17.93 -8.74 5.52
CA THR A 80 -19.34 -8.65 5.91
C THR A 80 -20.11 -9.74 5.18
N SER A 81 -20.64 -10.71 5.91
CA SER A 81 -21.53 -11.75 5.37
C SER A 81 -22.97 -11.39 5.66
N GLY A 82 -23.79 -11.24 4.63
CA GLY A 82 -25.25 -11.13 4.74
C GLY A 82 -25.92 -12.41 4.24
N THR A 83 -27.02 -12.80 4.87
CA THR A 83 -27.89 -13.86 4.34
C THR A 83 -28.91 -13.22 3.42
N LEU A 84 -28.97 -13.67 2.16
CA LEU A 84 -30.07 -13.27 1.28
C LEU A 84 -31.37 -13.84 1.85
N THR A 85 -32.19 -13.00 2.47
CA THR A 85 -33.44 -13.42 3.13
C THR A 85 -34.61 -13.56 2.14
N SER A 86 -34.52 -12.98 0.94
CA SER A 86 -35.52 -13.16 -0.12
C SER A 86 -35.02 -12.75 -1.51
N TYR A 87 -35.46 -13.47 -2.55
CA TYR A 87 -35.32 -13.06 -3.96
C TYR A 87 -36.49 -12.16 -4.34
N LYS A 88 -36.24 -10.92 -4.76
CA LYS A 88 -37.30 -10.07 -5.32
C LYS A 88 -37.40 -10.30 -6.84
N PRO A 89 -38.60 -10.50 -7.42
CA PRO A 89 -38.79 -10.78 -8.85
C PRO A 89 -38.28 -9.71 -9.82
N ASN A 90 -37.92 -8.52 -9.33
CA ASN A 90 -37.41 -7.40 -10.13
C ASN A 90 -35.87 -7.33 -10.19
N GLY A 91 -35.16 -8.40 -9.81
CA GLY A 91 -33.71 -8.52 -9.95
C GLY A 91 -32.89 -7.69 -8.96
N LYS A 92 -33.51 -7.16 -7.88
CA LYS A 92 -32.80 -6.45 -6.81
C LYS A 92 -32.72 -7.30 -5.55
N TYR A 93 -31.52 -7.54 -5.05
CA TYR A 93 -31.31 -8.17 -3.76
C TYR A 93 -31.49 -7.13 -2.65
N ALA A 94 -32.25 -7.47 -1.61
CA ALA A 94 -32.26 -6.71 -0.37
C ALA A 94 -31.26 -7.36 0.59
N CYS A 95 -30.26 -6.60 1.02
CA CYS A 95 -29.38 -6.96 2.12
C CYS A 95 -29.98 -6.37 3.41
N VAL A 96 -30.03 -7.14 4.50
CA VAL A 96 -30.27 -6.64 5.86
C VAL A 96 -29.03 -6.90 6.71
#